data_AF-A0A951ASI6-F1
#
_entry.id   AF-A0A951ASI6-F1
#
_cell.length_a   1.000
_cell.length_b   1.000
_cell.length_c   1.000
_cell.angle_alpha   90.00
_cell.angle_beta   90.00
_cell.angle_gamma   90.00
#
_symmetry.space_group_name_H-M   'P 1'
#
loop_
_entity.id
_entity.type
_entity.pdbx_description
1 polymer ?
#
loop_
_entity_poly.entity_id
_entity_poly.type
_entity_poly.pdbx_seq_one_letter_code
_entity_poly.pdbx_strand_id
1 'polypeptide(L)'
;MVEVSERSKQVRYGVFVRSPRRTGLAKVLCGLGATVRAESGRGLWVTGMDSCTIASAAAAHYIPIQELTPRKTSLEDTYCAVS
;
A
#
# COMPACT_ATOMS: atom_id res chain seq x y z
N MET A 1 -10.77 -23.12 32.29
CA MET A 1 -10.53 -23.44 30.87
C MET A 1 -10.71 -22.14 30.11
N VAL A 2 -9.61 -21.48 29.74
CA VAL A 2 -9.63 -20.12 29.17
C VAL A 2 -9.40 -20.25 27.66
N GLU A 3 -10.45 -20.12 26.85
CA GLU A 3 -10.31 -19.96 25.39
C GLU A 3 -10.16 -18.48 25.09
N VAL A 4 -8.91 -18.00 25.09
CA VAL A 4 -8.57 -16.69 24.55
C VAL A 4 -8.65 -16.79 23.02
N SER A 5 -9.74 -16.30 22.44
CA SER A 5 -9.81 -16.01 21.01
C SER A 5 -8.90 -14.80 20.68
N GLU A 6 -7.61 -15.04 20.54
CA GLU A 6 -6.66 -14.07 19.97
C GLU A 6 -6.93 -13.91 18.48
N ARG A 7 -7.89 -13.04 18.13
CA ARG A 7 -7.99 -12.50 16.76
C ARG A 7 -6.84 -11.53 16.55
N SER A 8 -5.72 -12.05 16.08
CA SER A 8 -4.51 -11.28 15.78
C SER A 8 -4.84 -10.18 14.76
N LYS A 9 -4.94 -8.92 15.23
CA LYS A 9 -5.03 -7.74 14.37
C LYS A 9 -3.73 -7.67 13.56
N GLN A 10 -3.76 -8.18 12.34
CA GLN A 10 -2.60 -8.16 11.47
C GLN A 10 -2.31 -6.70 11.10
N VAL A 11 -1.21 -6.15 11.62
CA VAL A 11 -0.71 -4.83 11.23
C VAL A 11 -0.35 -4.89 9.74
N ARG A 12 -1.12 -4.20 8.89
CA ARG A 12 -0.84 -4.13 7.46
C ARG A 12 -0.23 -2.77 7.14
N TYR A 13 1.07 -2.77 6.88
CA TYR A 13 1.76 -1.63 6.28
C TYR A 13 1.43 -1.59 4.79
N GLY A 14 0.99 -0.43 4.29
CA GLY A 14 0.67 -0.25 2.89
C GLY A 14 0.76 1.20 2.42
N VAL A 15 0.69 1.37 1.11
CA VAL A 15 0.74 2.67 0.44
C VAL A 15 -0.58 2.86 -0.29
N PHE A 16 -1.27 3.95 0.04
CA PHE A 16 -2.44 4.39 -0.71
C PHE A 16 -1.98 5.16 -1.94
N VAL A 17 -2.50 4.77 -3.10
CA VAL A 17 -2.15 5.35 -4.39
C VAL A 17 -3.42 5.73 -5.13
N ARG A 18 -3.53 6.96 -5.60
CA ARG A 18 -4.53 7.35 -6.60
C ARG A 18 -3.86 7.66 -7.92
N SER A 19 -4.44 7.12 -8.98
CA SER A 19 -4.01 7.37 -10.33
C SER A 19 -5.22 7.38 -11.27
N PRO A 20 -5.28 8.28 -12.25
CA PRO A 20 -6.31 8.23 -13.29
C PRO A 20 -6.17 6.96 -14.14
N ARG A 21 -4.97 6.37 -14.21
CA ARG A 21 -4.65 5.11 -14.91
C ARG A 21 -4.50 3.94 -13.93
N ARG A 22 -5.39 3.84 -12.93
CA ARG A 22 -5.33 2.82 -11.85
C ARG A 22 -5.20 1.37 -12.33
N THR A 23 -5.87 0.99 -13.42
CA THR A 23 -5.84 -0.40 -13.92
C THR A 23 -4.47 -0.77 -14.52
N GLY A 24 -3.83 0.17 -15.21
CA GLY A 24 -2.46 0.00 -15.71
C GLY A 24 -1.47 -0.08 -14.55
N LEU A 25 -1.62 0.81 -13.56
CA LEU A 25 -0.75 0.81 -12.39
C LEU A 25 -0.85 -0.48 -11.58
N ALA A 26 -2.07 -0.96 -11.33
CA ALA A 26 -2.30 -2.20 -10.61
C ALA A 26 -1.65 -3.41 -11.31
N LYS A 27 -1.72 -3.49 -12.64
CA LYS A 27 -1.08 -4.57 -13.41
C LYS A 27 0.45 -4.52 -13.29
N VAL A 28 1.04 -3.34 -13.45
CA VAL A 28 2.49 -3.14 -13.30
C VAL A 28 2.96 -3.57 -11.91
N LEU A 29 2.29 -3.06 -10.87
CA LEU A 29 2.66 -3.34 -9.49
C LEU A 29 2.47 -4.82 -9.13
N CYS A 30 1.38 -5.47 -9.56
CA CYS A 30 1.21 -6.91 -9.38
C CYS A 30 2.28 -7.72 -10.13
N GLY A 31 2.67 -7.30 -11.34
CA GLY A 31 3.76 -7.93 -12.09
C GLY A 31 5.12 -7.85 -11.40
N LEU A 32 5.33 -6.79 -10.60
CA LEU A 32 6.51 -6.61 -9.76
C LEU A 32 6.41 -7.33 -8.39
N GLY A 33 5.32 -8.07 -8.14
CA GLY A 33 5.11 -8.82 -6.90
C GLY A 33 4.40 -8.07 -5.78
N ALA A 34 3.90 -6.85 -6.03
CA ALA A 34 3.09 -6.14 -5.04
C ALA A 34 1.69 -6.73 -4.94
N THR A 35 1.10 -6.69 -3.74
CA THR A 35 -0.31 -6.99 -3.56
C THR A 35 -1.10 -5.69 -3.67
N VAL A 36 -1.92 -5.55 -4.71
CA VAL A 36 -2.75 -4.37 -4.95
C VAL A 36 -4.22 -4.71 -4.67
N ARG A 37 -4.86 -3.92 -3.81
CA ARG A 37 -6.30 -3.97 -3.56
C ARG A 37 -6.94 -2.67 -4.01
N ALA A 38 -8.06 -2.75 -4.73
CA ALA A 38 -8.83 -1.56 -5.05
C ALA A 38 -9.54 -1.05 -3.79
N GLU A 39 -9.42 0.26 -3.53
CA GLU A 39 -10.12 0.97 -2.46
C GLU A 39 -11.22 1.86 -3.06
N SER A 40 -12.17 2.25 -2.21
CA SER A 40 -13.23 3.19 -2.57
C SER A 40 -12.67 4.52 -3.09
N GLY A 41 -13.39 5.17 -4.02
CA GLY A 41 -12.97 6.48 -4.54
C GLY A 41 -11.73 6.43 -5.45
N ARG A 42 -11.63 5.39 -6.29
CA ARG A 42 -10.55 5.20 -7.30
C ARG A 42 -9.13 5.08 -6.73
N GLY A 43 -9.01 4.78 -5.44
CA GLY A 43 -7.74 4.48 -4.79
C GLY A 43 -7.29 3.03 -4.99
N LEU A 44 -6.00 2.81 -4.81
CA LEU A 44 -5.36 1.50 -4.73
C LEU A 44 -4.62 1.43 -3.40
N TRP A 45 -4.81 0.35 -2.67
CA TRP A 45 -4.01 0.00 -1.51
C TRP A 45 -2.95 -1.00 -1.95
N VAL A 46 -1.69 -0.61 -1.87
CA VAL A 46 -0.55 -1.42 -2.27
C VAL A 46 0.18 -1.89 -1.02
N THR A 47 0.42 -3.19 -0.90
CA THR A 47 1.22 -3.78 0.18
C THR A 47 2.38 -4.59 -0.41
N GLY A 48 3.47 -4.69 0.34
CA GLY A 48 4.68 -5.39 -0.12
C GLY A 48 5.64 -4.51 -0.94
N MET A 49 5.35 -3.22 -1.09
CA MET A 49 6.26 -2.22 -1.66
C MET A 49 6.13 -0.89 -0.92
N ASP A 50 7.23 -0.16 -0.86
CA ASP A 50 7.29 1.22 -0.39
C ASP A 50 6.87 2.22 -1.47
N SER A 51 6.66 3.47 -1.06
CA SER A 51 6.24 4.55 -1.96
C SER A 51 7.26 4.89 -3.04
N CYS A 52 8.57 4.83 -2.76
CA CYS A 52 9.61 5.16 -3.74
C CYS A 52 9.64 4.12 -4.87
N THR A 53 9.53 2.84 -4.53
CA THR A 53 9.43 1.76 -5.52
C THR A 53 8.18 1.91 -6.39
N ILE A 54 7.04 2.23 -5.78
CA ILE A 54 5.77 2.49 -6.50
C ILE A 54 5.90 3.69 -7.45
N ALA A 55 6.49 4.79 -6.97
CA ALA A 55 6.71 5.99 -7.78
C ALA A 55 7.62 5.71 -8.98
N SER A 56 8.71 4.97 -8.76
CA SER A 56 9.67 4.61 -9.80
C SER A 56 9.03 3.71 -10.87
N ALA A 57 8.25 2.70 -10.45
CA ALA A 57 7.50 1.86 -11.38
C ALA A 57 6.48 2.66 -12.19
N ALA A 58 5.74 3.57 -11.55
CA ALA A 58 4.79 4.42 -12.27
C ALA A 58 5.48 5.34 -13.29
N ALA A 59 6.60 5.95 -12.91
CA ALA A 59 7.40 6.81 -13.80
C ALA A 59 7.95 6.03 -15.00
N ALA A 60 8.50 4.84 -14.78
CA ALA A 60 9.02 3.97 -15.84
C ALA A 60 7.95 3.57 -16.88
N HIS A 61 6.68 3.50 -16.47
CA HIS A 61 5.56 3.16 -17.33
C HIS A 61 4.71 4.37 -17.78
N TYR A 62 5.19 5.60 -17.53
CA TYR A 62 4.47 6.85 -17.87
C TYR A 62 3.05 6.89 -17.31
N ILE A 63 2.89 6.42 -16.07
CA ILE A 63 1.62 6.39 -15.35
C ILE A 63 1.61 7.55 -14.35
N PRO A 64 0.73 8.55 -14.52
CA PRO A 64 0.66 9.65 -13.57
C PRO A 64 0.09 9.16 -12.23
N ILE A 65 0.69 9.61 -11.14
CA ILE A 65 0.17 9.44 -9.77
C ILE A 65 -0.39 10.78 -9.30
N GLN A 66 -1.60 10.76 -8.76
CA GLN A 66 -2.28 11.93 -8.17
C GLN A 66 -2.07 12.00 -6.65
N GLU A 67 -2.04 10.85 -5.98
CA GLU A 67 -1.84 10.75 -4.53
C GLU A 67 -0.96 9.53 -4.27
N LEU A 68 0.07 9.69 -3.46
CA LEU A 68 0.97 8.63 -3.02
C LEU A 68 1.22 8.81 -1.53
N THR A 69 0.47 8.11 -0.70
CA THR A 69 0.49 8.31 0.75
C THR A 69 0.76 6.98 1.44
N PRO A 70 1.96 6.79 2.04
CA PRO A 70 2.18 5.65 2.91
C PRO A 70 1.23 5.78 4.12
N ARG A 71 0.41 4.76 4.34
CA ARG A 71 -0.58 4.75 5.42
C ARG A 71 -0.36 3.52 6.29
N LYS A 72 -0.34 3.75 7.59
CA LYS A 72 -0.42 2.69 8.60
C LYS A 72 -1.88 2.58 9.00
N THR A 73 -2.58 1.51 8.62
CA THR A 73 -3.89 1.22 9.21
C THR A 73 -3.64 0.62 10.58
N SER A 74 -3.59 1.52 11.57
CA SER A 74 -3.07 1.34 12.92
C SER A 74 -3.91 0.41 13.79
N LEU A 75 -3.26 -0.24 14.74
CA LEU A 75 -3.54 0.08 16.14
C LEU A 75 -2.22 0.03 16.94
N GLU A 76 -1.61 1.21 17.05
CA GLU A 76 -0.62 1.71 18.03
C GLU A 76 0.68 0.91 18.22
N ASP A 77 1.84 1.41 17.78
CA ASP A 77 2.67 2.34 18.56
C ASP A 77 3.93 2.73 17.72
N THR A 78 4.61 3.71 18.26
CA THR A 78 5.69 4.58 17.79
C THR A 78 7.02 3.84 17.70
N TYR A 79 7.72 3.91 16.56
CA TYR A 79 9.19 3.98 16.52
C TYR A 79 9.65 4.37 15.10
N CYS A 80 9.74 5.67 14.83
CA CYS A 80 10.72 6.16 13.88
C CYS A 80 11.86 6.75 14.72
N ALA A 81 12.68 5.86 15.29
CA ALA A 81 14.05 6.23 15.60
C ALA A 81 14.78 6.33 14.26
N VAL A 82 15.15 7.56 13.89
CA VAL A 82 16.28 7.77 13.01
C VAL A 82 17.30 8.55 13.84
N SER A 83 18.51 8.03 13.74
CA SER A 83 19.71 8.21 14.58
C SER A 83 20.12 9.63 14.95
#